data_AF-A0A174VD98-F1
#
_entry.id   AF-A0A174VD98-F1
#
_cell.length_a   1.000
_cell.length_b   1.000
_cell.length_c   1.000
_cell.angle_alpha   90.00
_cell.angle_beta   90.00
_cell.angle_gamma   90.00
#
_symmetry.space_group_name_H-M   'P 1'
#
loop_
_entity.id
_entity.type
_entity.pdbx_description
1 polymer ?
#
loop_
_entity_poly.entity_id
_entity_poly.type
_entity_poly.pdbx_seq_one_letter_code
_entity_poly.pdbx_strand_id
1 'polypeptide(L)'
;MGTFTSIQGKIDKLQKTVDTLLHMGENASCICVDDLALLNKEIHEQINDLYLYHGETTEQEAALCLSLLMGYSVSMYANPEDEIKKQIILIRSQKIIQNLFSSPLKNRLHTIYNELLS
;
A
#
# COMPACT_ATOMS: atom_id res chain seq x y z
N MET A 1 -21.69 -5.69 12.06
CA MET A 1 -21.11 -4.56 11.29
C MET A 1 -19.87 -4.11 12.06
N GLY A 2 -18.69 -4.57 11.64
CA GLY A 2 -17.43 -4.30 12.34
C GLY A 2 -16.83 -2.99 11.86
N THR A 3 -16.46 -2.15 12.82
CA THR A 3 -15.89 -0.81 12.65
C THR A 3 -14.56 -0.83 11.87
N PHE A 4 -14.56 -0.30 10.65
CA PHE A 4 -13.34 0.06 9.90
C PHE A 4 -12.62 1.31 10.47
N THR A 5 -12.76 1.61 11.76
CA THR A 5 -12.22 2.83 12.37
C THR A 5 -10.78 2.68 12.86
N SER A 6 -10.24 1.45 12.92
CA SER A 6 -8.84 1.22 13.29
C SER A 6 -7.91 1.34 12.09
N ILE A 7 -6.71 1.90 12.31
CA ILE A 7 -5.63 1.94 11.33
C ILE A 7 -5.34 0.56 10.72
N GLN A 8 -5.42 -0.51 11.53
CA GLN A 8 -5.22 -1.88 11.04
C GLN A 8 -6.31 -2.28 10.04
N GLY A 9 -7.57 -1.95 10.31
CA GLY A 9 -8.66 -2.24 9.38
C GLY A 9 -8.51 -1.50 8.05
N LYS A 10 -7.92 -0.29 8.06
CA LYS A 10 -7.60 0.46 6.85
C LYS A 10 -6.42 -0.16 6.09
N ILE A 11 -5.36 -0.57 6.80
CA ILE A 11 -4.21 -1.30 6.24
C ILE A 11 -4.66 -2.57 5.53
N ASP A 12 -5.50 -3.38 6.20
CA ASP A 12 -6.00 -4.65 5.66
C ASP A 12 -6.90 -4.41 4.43
N LYS A 13 -7.70 -3.34 4.45
CA LYS A 13 -8.53 -2.94 3.32
C LYS A 13 -7.67 -2.59 2.10
N LEU A 14 -6.62 -1.78 2.27
CA LEU A 14 -5.76 -1.35 1.17
C LEU A 14 -5.04 -2.55 0.54
N GLN A 15 -4.47 -3.44 1.36
CA GLN A 15 -3.83 -4.66 0.86
C GLN A 15 -4.81 -5.50 0.04
N LYS A 16 -6.04 -5.70 0.53
CA LYS A 16 -7.06 -6.46 -0.18
C LYS A 16 -7.46 -5.81 -1.51
N THR A 17 -7.60 -4.48 -1.56
CA THR A 17 -7.94 -3.78 -2.80
C THR A 17 -6.80 -3.88 -3.82
N VAL A 18 -5.54 -3.76 -3.39
CA VAL A 18 -4.36 -3.98 -4.24
C VAL A 18 -4.31 -5.41 -4.77
N ASP A 19 -4.51 -6.41 -3.90
CA ASP A 19 -4.55 -7.81 -4.30
C ASP A 19 -5.67 -8.06 -5.33
N THR A 20 -6.84 -7.47 -5.14
CA THR A 20 -7.97 -7.60 -6.09
C THR A 20 -7.59 -7.04 -7.47
N LEU A 21 -6.90 -5.90 -7.51
CA LEU A 21 -6.44 -5.29 -8.75
C LEU A 21 -5.42 -6.16 -9.49
N LEU A 22 -4.45 -6.73 -8.76
CA LEU A 22 -3.40 -7.57 -9.32
C LEU A 22 -3.93 -8.86 -9.97
N HIS A 23 -4.98 -9.47 -9.39
CA HIS A 23 -5.52 -10.76 -9.85
C HIS A 23 -6.75 -10.60 -10.79
N MET A 24 -7.11 -9.37 -11.17
CA MET A 24 -8.31 -9.06 -11.97
C MET A 24 -8.33 -9.76 -13.35
N GLY A 25 -7.18 -10.18 -13.88
CA GLY A 25 -7.04 -10.86 -15.18
C GLY A 25 -6.89 -12.38 -15.14
N GLU A 26 -6.80 -13.01 -13.97
CA GLU A 26 -6.44 -14.42 -13.86
C GLU A 26 -7.59 -15.38 -14.19
N ASN A 27 -8.83 -14.93 -14.08
CA ASN A 27 -10.03 -15.77 -14.23
C ASN A 27 -10.55 -15.88 -15.68
N ALA A 28 -9.72 -15.58 -16.70
CA ALA A 28 -10.04 -15.65 -18.14
C ALA A 28 -11.26 -14.82 -18.61
N SER A 29 -11.83 -13.96 -17.74
CA SER A 29 -12.85 -12.98 -18.09
C SER A 29 -12.22 -11.72 -18.66
N CYS A 30 -12.85 -11.10 -19.65
CA CYS A 30 -12.46 -9.77 -20.12
C CYS A 30 -12.47 -8.79 -18.95
N ILE A 31 -11.35 -8.07 -18.75
CA ILE A 31 -11.27 -7.03 -17.71
C ILE A 31 -12.13 -5.85 -18.16
N CYS A 32 -13.14 -5.52 -17.38
CA CYS A 32 -13.90 -4.29 -17.58
C CYS A 32 -13.04 -3.09 -17.20
N VAL A 33 -12.83 -2.17 -18.14
CA VAL A 33 -12.04 -0.94 -17.90
C VAL A 33 -12.65 -0.09 -16.78
N ASP A 34 -13.98 -0.11 -16.63
CA ASP A 34 -14.67 0.62 -15.58
C ASP A 34 -14.35 0.03 -14.18
N ASP A 35 -14.28 -1.29 -14.05
CA ASP A 35 -13.90 -1.95 -12.80
C ASP A 35 -12.45 -1.65 -12.43
N LEU A 36 -11.56 -1.65 -13.43
CA LEU A 36 -10.16 -1.26 -13.27
C LEU A 36 -10.03 0.19 -12.77
N ALA A 37 -10.75 1.12 -13.39
CA ALA A 37 -10.75 2.53 -13.02
C ALA A 37 -11.32 2.75 -11.60
N LEU A 38 -12.37 2.01 -11.25
CA LEU A 38 -12.97 2.07 -9.92
C LEU A 38 -12.01 1.58 -8.84
N LEU A 39 -11.34 0.44 -9.04
CA LEU A 39 -10.35 -0.06 -8.10
C LEU A 39 -9.16 0.89 -7.96
N ASN A 40 -8.65 1.44 -9.06
CA ASN A 40 -7.57 2.42 -9.01
C ASN A 40 -7.95 3.67 -8.21
N LYS A 41 -9.16 4.20 -8.44
CA LYS A 41 -9.68 5.32 -7.66
C LYS A 41 -9.78 4.98 -6.18
N GLU A 42 -10.33 3.81 -5.85
CA GLU A 42 -10.45 3.37 -4.46
C GLU A 42 -9.07 3.20 -3.78
N ILE A 43 -8.08 2.65 -4.48
CA ILE A 43 -6.70 2.56 -3.97
C ILE A 43 -6.14 3.95 -3.69
N HIS A 44 -6.31 4.89 -4.61
CA HIS A 44 -5.82 6.26 -4.45
C HIS A 44 -6.47 6.98 -3.25
N GLU A 45 -7.78 6.81 -3.05
CA GLU A 45 -8.48 7.35 -1.89
C GLU A 45 -7.98 6.73 -0.58
N GLN A 46 -7.76 5.41 -0.54
CA GLN A 46 -7.24 4.71 0.63
C GLN A 46 -5.79 5.08 0.96
N ILE A 47 -4.94 5.27 -0.05
CA ILE A 47 -3.57 5.79 0.15
C ILE A 47 -3.61 7.16 0.81
N ASN A 48 -4.42 8.08 0.29
CA ASN A 48 -4.52 9.44 0.82
C ASN A 48 -5.07 9.47 2.25
N ASP A 49 -6.05 8.63 2.56
CA ASP A 49 -6.56 8.46 3.93
C ASP A 49 -5.48 7.90 4.87
N LEU A 50 -4.77 6.84 4.46
CA LEU A 50 -3.72 6.21 5.27
C LEU A 50 -2.45 7.05 5.42
N TYR A 51 -2.14 7.92 4.45
CA TYR A 51 -0.91 8.71 4.40
C TYR A 51 -0.68 9.55 5.68
N LEU A 52 -1.76 10.07 6.27
CA LEU A 52 -1.72 10.92 7.46
C LEU A 52 -1.42 10.14 8.76
N TYR A 53 -1.52 8.82 8.73
CA TYR A 53 -1.32 7.99 9.91
C TYR A 53 0.14 7.59 10.10
N HIS A 54 0.45 7.25 11.35
CA HIS A 54 1.67 6.57 11.76
C HIS A 54 1.26 5.40 12.68
N GLY A 55 1.98 4.30 12.59
CA GLY A 55 1.79 3.16 13.49
C GLY A 55 2.22 3.49 14.91
N GLU A 56 1.50 2.96 15.89
CA GLU A 56 1.84 3.07 17.31
C GLU A 56 3.03 2.19 17.68
N THR A 57 3.23 1.09 16.95
CA THR A 57 4.35 0.17 17.08
C THR A 57 5.19 0.12 15.82
N THR A 58 6.44 -0.32 15.93
CA THR A 58 7.35 -0.54 14.80
C THR A 58 6.74 -1.50 13.77
N GLU A 59 6.08 -2.57 14.23
CA GLU A 59 5.40 -3.53 13.37
C GLU A 59 4.19 -2.91 12.66
N GLN A 60 3.40 -2.09 13.35
CA GLN A 60 2.25 -1.43 12.75
C GLN A 60 2.68 -0.37 11.74
N GLU A 61 3.75 0.39 12.03
CA GLU A 61 4.32 1.34 11.09
C GLU A 61 4.92 0.62 9.86
N ALA A 62 5.54 -0.55 10.05
CA ALA A 62 6.01 -1.36 8.93
C ALA A 62 4.85 -1.90 8.07
N ALA A 63 3.76 -2.35 8.69
CA ALA A 63 2.57 -2.78 7.97
C ALA A 63 1.91 -1.63 7.21
N LEU A 64 1.86 -0.44 7.81
CA LEU A 64 1.38 0.79 7.17
C LEU A 64 2.23 1.16 5.95
N CYS A 65 3.55 1.22 6.12
CA CYS A 65 4.49 1.52 5.05
C CYS A 65 4.39 0.49 3.91
N LEU A 66 4.31 -0.80 4.24
CA LEU A 66 4.12 -1.87 3.27
C LEU A 66 2.83 -1.66 2.46
N SER A 67 1.70 -1.41 3.12
CA SER A 67 0.42 -1.19 2.43
C SER A 67 0.45 0.03 1.52
N LEU A 68 1.04 1.15 1.98
CA LEU A 68 1.16 2.36 1.18
C LEU A 68 2.04 2.14 -0.05
N LEU A 69 3.20 1.48 0.09
CA LEU A 69 4.08 1.18 -1.04
C LEU A 69 3.43 0.19 -2.03
N MET A 70 2.72 -0.84 -1.53
CA MET A 70 1.92 -1.72 -2.38
C MET A 70 0.82 -0.95 -3.14
N GLY A 71 0.19 0.04 -2.51
CA GLY A 71 -0.76 0.92 -3.18
C GLY A 71 -0.11 1.73 -4.29
N TYR A 72 1.05 2.34 -4.01
CA TYR A 72 1.78 3.13 -5.00
C TYR A 72 2.33 2.30 -6.16
N SER A 73 2.67 1.02 -5.97
CA SER A 73 3.21 0.17 -7.05
C SER A 73 2.18 -0.17 -8.12
N VAL A 74 0.89 -0.13 -7.79
CA VAL A 74 -0.20 -0.43 -8.73
C VAL A 74 -1.02 0.81 -9.11
N SER A 75 -0.80 1.94 -8.42
CA SER A 75 -1.53 3.19 -8.68
C SER A 75 -1.24 3.71 -10.08
N MET A 76 -2.30 3.93 -10.86
CA MET A 76 -2.21 4.67 -12.13
C MET A 76 -2.08 6.19 -11.95
N TYR A 77 -2.24 6.70 -10.72
CA TYR A 77 -2.02 8.11 -10.40
C TYR A 77 -0.54 8.35 -10.13
N ALA A 78 0.07 9.22 -10.94
CA ALA A 78 1.46 9.64 -10.85
C ALA A 78 1.59 11.16 -10.94
N ASN A 79 0.69 11.88 -10.26
CA ASN A 79 0.83 13.34 -10.17
C ASN A 79 2.04 13.69 -9.28
N PRO A 80 2.61 14.91 -9.39
CA PRO A 80 3.80 15.28 -8.63
C PRO A 80 3.63 15.17 -7.09
N GLU A 81 2.41 15.35 -6.58
CA GLU A 81 2.13 15.24 -5.15
C GLU A 81 2.24 13.77 -4.67
N ASP A 82 1.68 12.83 -5.42
CA ASP A 82 1.75 11.40 -5.13
C ASP A 82 3.19 10.89 -5.16
N GLU A 83 3.99 11.37 -6.12
CA GLU A 83 5.42 11.04 -6.16
C GLU A 83 6.16 11.54 -4.92
N ILE A 84 5.88 12.76 -4.46
CA ILE A 84 6.46 13.30 -3.22
C ILE A 84 6.03 12.44 -2.01
N LYS A 85 4.75 12.10 -1.90
CA LYS A 85 4.23 11.25 -0.82
C LYS A 85 4.89 9.87 -0.85
N LYS A 86 5.02 9.24 -2.03
CA LYS A 86 5.71 7.96 -2.22
C LYS A 86 7.16 8.02 -1.72
N GLN A 87 7.89 9.07 -2.07
CA GLN A 87 9.27 9.27 -1.59
C GLN A 87 9.33 9.42 -0.06
N ILE A 88 8.39 10.13 0.55
CA ILE A 88 8.29 10.25 2.01
C ILE A 88 8.06 8.86 2.65
N ILE A 89 7.18 8.03 2.07
CA ILE A 89 6.95 6.66 2.56
C ILE A 89 8.18 5.76 2.36
N LEU A 90 8.93 5.92 1.27
CA LEU A 90 10.21 5.20 1.08
C LEU A 90 11.22 5.57 2.18
N ILE A 91 11.35 6.86 2.52
CA ILE A 91 12.23 7.32 3.61
C ILE A 91 11.78 6.75 4.97
N ARG A 92 10.47 6.71 5.24
CA ARG A 92 9.91 6.08 6.46
C ARG A 92 10.24 4.58 6.50
N SER A 93 9.99 3.88 5.40
CA SER A 93 10.28 2.44 5.24
C SER A 93 11.74 2.12 5.52
N GLN A 94 12.67 2.91 4.98
CA GLN A 94 14.10 2.70 5.17
C GLN A 94 14.49 2.72 6.66
N LYS A 95 14.01 3.71 7.42
CA LYS A 95 14.26 3.83 8.87
C LYS A 95 13.68 2.64 9.64
N ILE A 96 12.51 2.17 9.23
CA ILE A 96 11.79 1.09 9.90
C ILE A 96 12.45 -0.27 9.61
N ILE A 97 12.86 -0.54 8.36
CA ILE A 97 13.58 -1.77 7.99
C ILE A 97 14.86 -1.96 8.82
N GLN A 98 15.59 -0.87 9.12
CA GLN A 98 16.80 -0.92 9.94
C GLN A 98 16.53 -1.37 11.38
N ASN A 99 15.35 -1.05 11.92
CA ASN A 99 14.97 -1.31 13.31
C ASN A 99 14.11 -2.57 13.50
N LEU A 100 13.53 -3.14 12.42
CA LEU A 100 12.75 -4.37 12.50
C LEU A 100 13.63 -5.60 12.75
N PHE A 101 13.14 -6.48 13.63
CA PHE A 101 13.63 -7.85 13.70
C PHE A 101 13.33 -8.62 12.40
N SER A 102 14.16 -9.63 12.12
CA SER A 102 13.95 -10.51 10.97
C SER A 102 12.57 -11.17 11.07
N SER A 103 11.73 -10.94 10.07
CA SER A 103 10.33 -11.38 10.03
C SER A 103 9.80 -11.38 8.60
N PRO A 104 8.73 -12.14 8.30
CA PRO A 104 8.08 -12.07 6.98
C PRO A 104 7.64 -10.67 6.59
N LEU A 105 7.18 -9.87 7.56
CA LEU A 105 6.80 -8.48 7.36
C LEU A 105 8.00 -7.64 6.88
N LYS A 106 9.15 -7.76 7.55
CA LYS A 106 10.39 -7.08 7.14
C LYS A 106 10.78 -7.45 5.72
N ASN A 107 10.71 -8.74 5.38
CA ASN A 107 11.09 -9.22 4.04
C ASN A 107 10.18 -8.64 2.96
N ARG A 108 8.85 -8.67 3.16
CA ARG A 108 7.88 -8.09 2.21
C ARG A 108 8.08 -6.59 2.03
N LEU A 109 8.28 -5.86 3.13
CA LEU A 109 8.54 -4.42 3.09
C LEU A 109 9.85 -4.11 2.34
N HIS A 110 10.90 -4.90 2.58
CA HIS A 110 12.17 -4.74 1.89
C HIS A 110 12.07 -5.04 0.38
N THR A 111 11.28 -6.05 -0.01
CA THR A 111 11.05 -6.39 -1.43
C THR A 111 10.40 -5.22 -2.16
N ILE A 112 9.23 -4.75 -1.70
CA ILE A 112 8.51 -3.66 -2.37
C ILE A 112 9.30 -2.34 -2.36
N TYR A 113 10.07 -2.10 -1.28
CA TYR A 113 10.95 -0.94 -1.19
C TYR A 113 12.01 -0.94 -2.30
N ASN A 114 12.62 -2.09 -2.59
CA ASN A 114 13.61 -2.19 -3.66
C ASN A 114 12.97 -2.06 -5.05
N GLU A 115 11.80 -2.65 -5.26
CA GLU A 115 11.06 -2.57 -6.54
C GLU A 115 10.69 -1.14 -6.92
N LEU A 116 10.39 -0.29 -5.93
CA LEU A 116 10.03 1.11 -6.16
C LEU A 116 11.23 2.06 -6.25
N LEU A 117 12.45 1.57 -6.01
CA LEU A 117 13.70 2.33 -6.19
C LEU A 117 14.40 2.06 -7.52
N SER A 118 14.12 0.91 -8.15
CA SER A 118 14.65 0.52 -9.46
C SER A 118 13.94 1.22 -10.61
#